data_AF-A0A842WB00-F1
#
_entry.id   AF-A0A842WB00-F1
#
_cell.length_a   1.000
_cell.length_b   1.000
_cell.length_c   1.000
_cell.angle_alpha   90.00
_cell.angle_beta   90.00
_cell.angle_gamma   90.00
#
_symmetry.space_group_name_H-M   'P 1'
#
loop_
_entity.id
_entity.type
_entity.pdbx_description
1 polymer ?
#
loop_
_entity_poly.entity_id
_entity_poly.type
_entity_poly.pdbx_seq_one_letter_code
_entity_poly.pdbx_strand_id
1 'polypeptide(L)'
;MGFTDLFKKKEEKKKAPPPPSSKALPIEQVSNLMSQGYPQDQIIDYLKTQGFSAAQIYDAIKQVEARTPAEPYVPPEPKKPAPSFTPRTPTPQDNTEEMVEAIVDEKWRSISKELTKFKDWQDATDSRLDKMEQGMKDIRADVDSLHKAIISKISEYDKSLIDVGTEIKAMEKVFSKVLPDLTESVSKLSNITKKESSPKKKSKK
;
A
#
# COMPACT_ATOMS: atom_id res chain seq x y z
N MET A 1 -36.70 -13.42 36.75
CA MET A 1 -35.86 -13.76 35.58
C MET A 1 -35.72 -12.46 34.77
N GLY A 2 -34.66 -11.67 34.79
CA GLY A 2 -33.25 -11.87 35.12
C GLY A 2 -32.47 -11.24 33.96
N PHE A 3 -31.80 -10.09 34.16
CA PHE A 3 -30.71 -9.57 33.30
C PHE A 3 -30.05 -8.31 33.90
N THR A 4 -29.83 -8.28 35.21
CA THR A 4 -29.08 -7.21 35.90
C THR A 4 -27.93 -7.82 36.69
N ASP A 5 -26.95 -8.39 36.00
CA ASP A 5 -25.70 -8.84 36.62
C ASP A 5 -24.58 -8.83 35.56
N LEU A 6 -24.10 -7.64 35.19
CA LEU A 6 -22.86 -7.54 34.40
C LEU A 6 -22.04 -6.27 34.64
N PHE A 7 -22.04 -5.77 35.88
CA PHE A 7 -21.02 -4.80 36.30
C PHE A 7 -20.66 -5.01 37.78
N LYS A 8 -19.80 -6.00 38.05
CA LYS A 8 -19.19 -6.17 39.36
C LYS A 8 -17.67 -6.32 39.24
N LYS A 9 -17.03 -5.16 39.43
CA LYS A 9 -15.69 -4.93 39.97
C LYS A 9 -15.04 -6.17 40.62
N LYS A 10 -13.89 -6.57 40.07
CA LYS A 10 -12.85 -7.30 40.82
C LYS A 10 -11.48 -6.87 40.32
N GLU A 11 -10.86 -5.98 41.08
CA GLU A 11 -9.41 -5.80 41.10
C GLU A 11 -8.77 -7.09 41.65
N GLU A 12 -7.83 -7.70 40.92
CA GLU A 12 -6.60 -8.25 41.51
C GLU A 12 -5.60 -8.73 40.43
N LYS A 13 -4.36 -8.24 40.60
CA LYS A 13 -3.08 -8.79 40.13
C LYS A 13 -2.79 -8.76 38.62
N LYS A 14 -2.23 -7.61 38.19
CA LYS A 14 -1.23 -7.53 37.11
C LYS A 14 -0.10 -8.51 37.40
N LYS A 15 -0.15 -9.71 36.81
CA LYS A 15 1.00 -10.60 36.67
C LYS A 15 1.96 -9.93 35.69
N ALA A 16 3.17 -9.65 36.14
CA ALA A 16 4.30 -9.34 35.27
C ALA A 16 4.39 -10.43 34.16
N PRO A 17 4.77 -10.07 32.93
CA PRO A 17 4.94 -11.06 31.87
C PRO A 17 5.95 -12.12 32.34
N PRO A 18 5.70 -13.41 32.04
CA PRO A 18 6.59 -14.50 32.47
C PRO A 18 8.01 -14.24 31.95
N PRO A 19 9.06 -14.53 32.74
CA PRO A 19 10.43 -14.44 32.24
C PRO A 19 10.54 -15.31 30.97
N PRO A 20 11.08 -14.78 29.87
CA PRO A 20 11.24 -15.57 28.66
C PRO A 20 12.12 -16.77 28.99
N SER A 21 11.60 -17.96 28.67
CA SER A 21 12.22 -19.26 28.87
C SER A 21 13.73 -19.22 28.68
N SER A 22 14.43 -19.61 29.73
CA SER A 22 15.86 -19.85 29.80
C SER A 22 16.32 -20.84 28.73
N LYS A 23 16.75 -20.36 27.56
CA LYS A 23 17.84 -21.04 26.87
C LYS A 23 19.07 -20.85 27.76
N ALA A 24 19.31 -21.82 28.64
CA ALA A 24 20.50 -21.82 29.47
C ALA A 24 21.71 -21.77 28.55
N LEU A 25 22.57 -20.78 28.75
CA LEU A 25 23.86 -20.71 28.08
C LEU A 25 24.64 -22.01 28.30
N PRO A 26 25.24 -22.60 27.26
CA PRO A 26 26.18 -23.69 27.45
C PRO A 26 27.40 -23.16 28.21
N ILE A 27 27.50 -23.53 29.50
CA ILE A 27 28.66 -23.24 30.36
C ILE A 27 29.98 -23.70 29.70
N GLU A 28 29.90 -24.77 28.90
CA GLU A 28 31.00 -25.33 28.12
C GLU A 28 31.54 -24.36 27.05
N GLN A 29 30.67 -23.55 26.44
CA GLN A 29 31.07 -22.58 25.42
C GLN A 29 31.86 -21.42 26.03
N VAL A 30 31.44 -20.95 27.21
CA VAL A 30 32.17 -19.95 27.99
C VAL A 30 33.52 -20.52 28.45
N SER A 31 33.53 -21.76 28.93
CA SER A 31 34.76 -22.43 29.37
C SER A 31 35.77 -22.62 28.24
N ASN A 32 35.33 -22.95 27.03
CA ASN A 32 36.21 -23.11 25.87
C ASN A 32 36.80 -21.77 25.42
N LEU A 33 36.01 -20.70 25.46
CA LEU A 33 36.51 -19.36 25.12
C LEU A 33 37.51 -18.84 26.17
N MET A 34 37.26 -19.12 27.45
CA MET A 34 38.20 -18.75 28.51
C MET A 34 39.49 -19.58 28.45
N SER A 35 39.41 -20.89 28.16
CA SER A 35 40.62 -21.72 28.00
C SER A 35 41.43 -21.37 26.76
N GLN A 36 40.78 -20.79 25.74
CA GLN A 36 41.45 -20.22 24.56
C GLN A 36 42.09 -18.85 24.84
N GLY A 37 41.97 -18.32 26.06
CA GLY A 37 42.61 -17.06 26.47
C GLY A 37 41.88 -15.81 25.99
N TYR A 38 40.61 -15.91 25.57
CA TYR A 38 39.82 -14.73 25.20
C TYR A 38 39.55 -13.88 26.45
N PRO A 39 39.70 -12.54 26.36
CA PRO A 39 39.36 -11.66 27.46
C PRO A 39 37.85 -11.67 27.69
N GLN A 40 37.44 -11.56 28.95
CA GLN A 40 36.05 -11.69 29.38
C GLN A 40 35.10 -10.75 28.63
N ASP A 41 35.54 -9.53 28.30
CA ASP A 41 34.75 -8.55 27.55
C ASP A 41 34.44 -9.00 26.11
N GLN A 42 35.41 -9.65 25.43
CA GLN A 42 35.18 -10.20 24.09
C GLN A 42 34.24 -11.40 24.12
N ILE A 43 34.30 -12.21 25.18
CA ILE A 43 33.38 -13.33 25.38
C ILE A 43 31.96 -12.82 25.55
N ILE A 44 31.78 -11.74 26.32
CA ILE A 44 30.49 -11.10 26.55
C ILE A 44 29.89 -10.60 25.23
N ASP A 45 30.66 -9.91 24.41
CA ASP A 45 30.15 -9.36 23.16
C ASP A 45 29.85 -10.46 22.13
N TYR A 46 30.70 -11.47 22.02
CA TYR A 46 30.43 -12.64 21.20
C TYR A 46 29.12 -13.34 21.59
N LEU A 47 28.88 -13.56 22.89
CA LEU A 47 27.65 -14.22 23.36
C LEU A 47 26.40 -13.34 23.26
N LYS A 48 26.55 -12.01 23.35
CA LYS A 48 25.44 -11.08 23.05
C LYS A 48 25.02 -11.17 21.59
N THR A 49 25.96 -11.26 20.64
CA THR A 49 25.62 -11.41 19.22
C THR A 49 24.86 -12.72 18.93
N GLN A 50 25.09 -13.75 19.76
CA GLN A 50 24.39 -15.03 19.71
C GLN A 50 22.98 -14.96 20.36
N GLY A 51 22.58 -13.81 20.88
CA GLY A 51 21.25 -13.53 21.42
C GLY A 51 21.08 -13.87 22.90
N PHE A 52 22.17 -14.09 23.64
CA PHE A 52 22.10 -14.34 25.08
C PHE A 52 22.04 -13.05 25.89
N SER A 53 21.31 -13.09 27.01
CA SER A 53 21.20 -11.92 27.88
C SER A 53 22.45 -11.74 28.74
N ALA A 54 22.81 -10.49 29.04
CA ALA A 54 23.96 -10.15 29.87
C ALA A 54 23.93 -10.90 31.22
N ALA A 55 22.78 -10.97 31.88
CA ALA A 55 22.63 -11.67 33.17
C ALA A 55 23.00 -13.16 33.08
N GLN A 56 22.60 -13.84 32.01
CA GLN A 56 22.96 -15.24 31.80
C GLN A 56 24.46 -15.39 31.55
N ILE A 57 25.06 -14.48 30.78
CA ILE A 57 26.49 -14.52 30.43
C ILE A 57 27.34 -14.37 31.69
N TYR A 58 27.02 -13.38 32.52
CA TYR A 58 27.74 -13.15 33.78
C TYR A 58 27.60 -14.30 34.77
N ASP A 59 26.42 -14.92 34.86
CA ASP A 59 26.22 -16.09 35.72
C ASP A 59 27.02 -17.30 35.23
N ALA A 60 27.02 -17.56 33.91
CA ALA A 60 27.79 -18.64 33.31
C ALA A 60 29.31 -18.46 33.51
N ILE A 61 29.86 -17.26 33.33
CA ILE A 61 31.29 -17.00 33.53
C ILE A 61 31.68 -17.25 34.99
N LYS A 62 30.91 -16.71 35.94
CA LYS A 62 31.15 -16.94 37.38
C LYS A 62 31.12 -18.42 37.74
N GLN A 63 30.22 -19.18 37.13
CA GLN A 63 30.14 -20.63 37.36
C GLN A 63 31.34 -21.39 36.78
N VAL A 64 31.91 -20.97 35.65
CA VAL A 64 33.13 -21.60 35.10
C VAL A 64 34.37 -21.21 35.92
N GLU A 65 34.47 -19.95 36.32
CA GLU A 65 35.55 -19.45 37.18
C GLU A 65 35.53 -20.15 38.56
N ALA A 66 34.34 -20.42 39.10
CA ALA A 66 34.19 -21.20 40.33
C ALA A 66 34.46 -22.70 40.16
N ARG A 67 34.42 -23.23 38.92
CA ARG A 67 34.65 -24.65 38.59
C ARG A 67 36.08 -24.95 38.18
N THR A 68 36.87 -23.94 37.83
CA THR A 68 38.29 -24.11 37.51
C THR A 68 39.06 -24.21 38.83
N PRO A 69 39.70 -25.35 39.16
CA PRO A 69 40.55 -25.45 40.33
C PRO A 69 41.74 -24.51 40.15
N ALA A 70 41.98 -23.65 41.13
CA ALA A 70 43.08 -22.69 41.15
C ALA A 70 44.40 -23.33 40.71
N GLU A 71 44.99 -22.82 39.62
CA GLU A 71 46.41 -23.02 39.38
C GLU A 71 47.23 -22.25 40.44
N PRO A 72 48.43 -22.73 40.82
CA PRO A 72 49.17 -22.20 41.96
C PRO A 72 49.58 -20.75 41.75
N TYR A 73 49.10 -19.89 42.63
CA TYR A 73 49.58 -18.53 42.83
C TYR A 73 51.08 -18.56 43.18
N VAL A 74 51.93 -18.12 42.26
CA VAL A 74 53.36 -17.87 42.53
C VAL A 74 53.47 -16.45 43.10
N PRO A 75 53.91 -16.25 44.36
CA PRO A 75 54.04 -14.91 44.93
C PRO A 75 55.12 -14.11 44.19
N PRO A 76 54.87 -12.86 43.77
CA PRO A 76 55.92 -12.01 43.22
C PRO A 76 56.86 -11.53 44.33
N GLU A 77 58.17 -11.73 44.12
CA GLU A 77 59.27 -11.20 44.93
C GLU A 77 59.27 -9.66 45.02
N PRO A 78 59.79 -9.08 46.12
CA PRO A 78 59.82 -7.63 46.30
C PRO A 78 60.94 -7.00 45.46
N LYS A 79 60.58 -6.40 44.32
CA LYS A 79 61.48 -5.51 43.57
C LYS A 79 61.39 -4.08 44.10
N LYS A 80 62.56 -3.52 44.41
CA LYS A 80 62.82 -2.15 44.87
C LYS A 80 62.19 -1.11 43.92
N PRO A 81 61.79 0.08 44.42
CA PRO A 81 61.22 1.13 43.58
C PRO A 81 62.29 1.77 42.71
N ALA A 82 62.14 1.65 41.39
CA ALA A 82 62.82 2.49 40.41
C ALA A 82 61.81 3.52 39.85
N PRO A 83 62.26 4.75 39.53
CA PRO A 83 61.39 5.85 39.17
C PRO A 83 60.61 5.55 37.88
N SER A 84 59.30 5.76 37.98
CA SER A 84 58.31 5.62 36.90
C SER A 84 58.60 6.64 35.80
N PHE A 85 59.22 6.19 34.71
CA PHE A 85 58.92 6.72 33.39
C PHE A 85 57.96 5.73 32.74
N THR A 86 56.68 6.08 32.70
CA THR A 86 55.71 5.42 31.83
C THR A 86 55.95 5.90 30.40
N PRO A 87 56.38 5.06 29.46
CA PRO A 87 56.04 5.31 28.06
C PRO A 87 54.51 5.18 27.97
N ARG A 88 53.83 6.21 27.45
CA ARG A 88 52.45 6.05 26.98
C ARG A 88 52.48 4.99 25.88
N THR A 89 52.09 3.77 26.22
CA THR A 89 51.64 2.79 25.24
C THR A 89 50.31 3.31 24.70
N PRO A 90 50.15 3.58 23.39
CA PRO A 90 48.85 3.87 22.83
C PRO A 90 47.94 2.67 23.07
N THR A 91 46.86 2.91 23.78
CA THR A 91 45.83 1.93 24.08
C THR A 91 45.13 1.50 22.79
N PRO A 92 44.86 0.20 22.56
CA PRO A 92 44.04 -0.26 21.42
C PRO A 92 42.63 0.33 21.36
N GLN A 93 42.18 1.00 22.43
CA GLN A 93 40.91 1.72 22.53
C GLN A 93 40.83 2.88 21.53
N ASP A 94 41.94 3.59 21.27
CA ASP A 94 41.96 4.74 20.35
C ASP A 94 41.59 4.31 18.92
N ASN A 95 42.08 3.14 18.50
CA ASN A 95 41.79 2.60 17.16
C ASN A 95 40.35 2.11 17.01
N THR A 96 39.69 1.68 18.09
CA THR A 96 38.28 1.26 18.05
C THR A 96 37.33 2.44 18.16
N GLU A 97 37.69 3.49 18.89
CA GLU A 97 36.90 4.73 18.99
C GLU A 97 36.92 5.50 17.66
N GLU A 98 38.08 5.66 17.02
CA GLU A 98 38.17 6.26 15.67
C GLU A 98 37.37 5.47 14.62
N MET A 99 37.41 4.13 14.70
CA MET A 99 36.65 3.28 13.77
C MET A 99 35.13 3.36 14.03
N VAL A 100 34.71 3.49 15.29
CA VAL A 100 33.30 3.71 15.65
C VAL A 100 32.83 5.11 15.23
N GLU A 101 33.62 6.16 15.45
CA GLU A 101 33.29 7.52 15.01
C GLU A 101 33.18 7.61 13.48
N ALA A 102 34.12 6.99 12.74
CA ALA A 102 34.06 6.94 11.28
C ALA A 102 32.82 6.19 10.77
N ILE A 103 32.45 5.07 11.41
CA ILE A 103 31.25 4.29 11.05
C ILE A 103 29.97 5.07 11.39
N VAL A 104 29.93 5.75 12.54
CA VAL A 104 28.78 6.57 12.95
C VAL A 104 28.59 7.74 11.99
N ASP A 105 29.66 8.44 11.62
CA ASP A 105 29.61 9.53 10.64
C ASP A 105 29.20 9.05 9.25
N GLU A 106 29.72 7.91 8.80
CA GLU A 106 29.35 7.33 7.52
C GLU A 106 27.86 6.95 7.48
N LYS A 107 27.36 6.30 8.55
CA LYS A 107 25.94 5.95 8.68
C LYS A 107 25.06 7.19 8.82
N TRP A 108 25.49 8.20 9.58
CA TRP A 108 24.74 9.46 9.73
C TRP A 108 24.61 10.22 8.41
N ARG A 109 25.70 10.26 7.62
CA ARG A 109 25.68 10.83 6.25
C ARG A 109 24.74 10.05 5.33
N SER A 110 24.73 8.72 5.40
CA SER A 110 23.82 7.89 4.62
C SER A 110 22.35 8.15 4.98
N ILE A 111 22.02 8.16 6.27
CA ILE A 111 20.67 8.42 6.77
C ILE A 111 20.21 9.83 6.37
N SER A 112 21.08 10.84 6.50
CA SER A 112 20.77 12.22 6.09
C SER A 112 20.46 12.33 4.60
N LYS A 113 21.18 11.55 3.77
CA LYS A 113 20.94 11.48 2.33
C LYS A 113 19.62 10.79 2.00
N GLU A 114 19.26 9.72 2.71
CA GLU A 114 17.97 9.04 2.56
C GLU A 114 16.80 9.92 3.02
N LEU A 115 16.96 10.67 4.11
CA LEU A 115 15.96 11.64 4.57
C LEU A 115 15.71 12.74 3.53
N THR A 116 16.77 13.22 2.88
CA THR A 116 16.64 14.21 1.80
C THR A 116 15.87 13.63 0.63
N LYS A 117 16.19 12.40 0.19
CA LYS A 117 15.42 11.71 -0.85
C LYS A 117 13.96 11.49 -0.46
N PHE A 118 13.69 11.18 0.81
CA PHE A 118 12.33 11.02 1.32
C PHE A 118 11.56 12.33 1.25
N LYS A 119 12.20 13.45 1.61
CA LYS A 119 11.62 14.78 1.47
C LYS A 119 11.32 15.12 0.01
N ASP A 120 12.26 14.88 -0.90
CA ASP A 120 12.04 15.13 -2.33
C ASP A 120 10.89 14.27 -2.88
N TRP A 121 10.79 13.02 -2.42
CA TRP A 121 9.70 12.13 -2.77
C TRP A 121 8.35 12.60 -2.18
N GLN A 122 8.35 13.11 -0.95
CA GLN A 122 7.18 13.71 -0.32
C GLN A 122 6.71 14.91 -1.14
N ASP A 123 7.60 15.87 -1.42
CA ASP A 123 7.29 17.07 -2.20
C ASP A 123 6.78 16.70 -3.61
N ALA A 124 7.36 15.67 -4.25
CA ALA A 124 6.89 15.16 -5.53
C ALA A 124 5.52 14.47 -5.45
N THR A 125 5.21 13.81 -4.33
CA THR A 125 3.91 13.14 -4.11
C THR A 125 2.82 14.17 -3.82
N ASP A 126 3.11 15.18 -3.01
CA ASP A 126 2.20 16.30 -2.74
C ASP A 126 1.85 17.03 -4.04
N SER A 127 2.86 17.33 -4.89
CA SER A 127 2.61 17.94 -6.20
C SER A 127 1.76 17.05 -7.14
N ARG A 128 1.92 15.73 -7.07
CA ARG A 128 1.09 14.79 -7.84
C ARG A 128 -0.35 14.75 -7.31
N LEU A 129 -0.51 14.79 -5.99
CA LEU A 129 -1.82 14.84 -5.34
C LEU A 129 -2.59 16.10 -5.76
N ASP A 130 -1.92 17.27 -5.74
CA ASP A 130 -2.52 18.53 -6.18
C ASP A 130 -2.95 18.49 -7.65
N LYS A 131 -2.10 17.95 -8.54
CA LYS A 131 -2.44 17.78 -9.96
C LYS A 131 -3.60 16.81 -10.16
N MET A 132 -3.67 15.75 -9.36
CA MET A 132 -4.76 14.78 -9.41
C MET A 132 -6.07 15.40 -8.91
N GLU A 133 -6.01 16.21 -7.84
CA GLU A 133 -7.17 16.95 -7.34
C GLU A 133 -7.69 17.95 -8.40
N GLN A 134 -6.79 18.68 -9.06
CA GLN A 134 -7.16 19.58 -10.15
C GLN A 134 -7.77 18.80 -11.33
N GLY A 135 -7.14 17.71 -11.77
CA GLY A 135 -7.68 16.86 -12.82
C GLY A 135 -9.05 16.29 -12.48
N MET A 136 -9.30 15.94 -11.22
CA MET A 136 -10.61 15.47 -10.75
C MET A 136 -11.67 16.58 -10.84
N LYS A 137 -11.31 17.84 -10.51
CA LYS A 137 -12.19 19.00 -10.64
C LYS A 137 -12.52 19.28 -12.10
N ASP A 138 -11.52 19.21 -12.98
CA ASP A 138 -11.69 19.44 -14.41
C ASP A 138 -12.56 18.34 -15.04
N ILE A 139 -12.32 17.06 -14.72
CA ILE A 139 -13.18 15.94 -15.16
C ILE A 139 -14.62 16.14 -14.69
N ARG A 140 -14.82 16.59 -13.46
CA ARG A 140 -16.16 16.87 -12.95
C ARG A 140 -16.85 17.96 -13.76
N ALA A 141 -16.14 19.04 -14.09
CA ALA A 141 -16.67 20.11 -14.92
C ALA A 141 -17.01 19.64 -16.34
N ASP A 142 -16.14 18.82 -16.94
CA ASP A 142 -16.35 18.25 -18.27
C ASP A 142 -17.55 17.30 -18.30
N VAL A 143 -17.73 16.45 -17.28
CA VAL A 143 -18.89 15.57 -17.14
C VAL A 143 -20.18 16.37 -16.98
N ASP A 144 -20.17 17.45 -16.17
CA ASP A 144 -21.34 18.32 -16.01
C ASP A 144 -21.71 19.03 -17.33
N SER A 145 -20.70 19.46 -18.09
CA SER A 145 -20.88 20.05 -19.42
C SER A 145 -21.45 19.04 -20.42
N LEU A 146 -20.88 17.83 -20.45
CA LEU A 146 -21.33 16.74 -21.31
C LEU A 146 -22.77 16.33 -20.98
N HIS A 147 -23.11 16.22 -19.69
CA HIS A 147 -24.46 15.90 -19.25
C HIS A 147 -25.47 16.94 -19.74
N LYS A 148 -25.14 18.24 -19.64
CA LYS A 148 -25.97 19.33 -20.17
C LYS A 148 -26.11 19.24 -21.69
N ALA A 149 -25.02 19.00 -22.42
CA ALA A 149 -25.03 18.86 -23.87
C ALA A 149 -25.90 17.68 -24.32
N ILE A 150 -25.80 16.54 -23.63
CA ILE A 150 -26.63 15.36 -23.89
C ILE A 150 -28.10 15.66 -23.64
N ILE A 151 -28.47 16.29 -22.52
CA ILE A 151 -29.86 16.68 -22.23
C ILE A 151 -30.41 17.63 -23.31
N SER A 152 -29.61 18.61 -23.72
CA SER A 152 -29.99 19.53 -24.81
C SER A 152 -30.25 18.76 -26.10
N LYS A 153 -29.33 17.86 -26.47
CA LYS A 153 -29.46 17.06 -27.69
C LYS A 153 -30.69 16.14 -27.63
N ILE A 154 -30.93 15.47 -26.51
CA ILE A 154 -32.12 14.64 -26.31
C ILE A 154 -33.39 15.49 -26.44
N SER A 155 -33.41 16.70 -25.88
CA SER A 155 -34.56 17.61 -25.99
C SER A 155 -34.79 18.07 -27.42
N GLU A 156 -33.73 18.36 -28.19
CA GLU A 156 -33.81 18.64 -29.62
C GLU A 156 -34.36 17.43 -30.41
N TYR A 157 -33.91 16.22 -30.09
CA TYR A 157 -34.41 14.98 -30.70
C TYR A 157 -35.88 14.73 -30.40
N ASP A 158 -36.31 14.92 -29.16
CA ASP A 158 -37.72 14.79 -28.75
C ASP A 158 -38.60 15.75 -29.55
N LYS A 159 -38.19 17.01 -29.66
CA LYS A 159 -38.89 18.01 -30.48
C LYS A 159 -38.94 17.62 -31.95
N SER A 160 -37.82 17.19 -32.52
CA SER A 160 -37.76 16.71 -33.91
C SER A 160 -38.67 15.50 -34.13
N LEU A 161 -38.78 14.60 -33.15
CA LEU A 161 -39.62 13.41 -33.25
C LEU A 161 -41.11 13.78 -33.17
N ILE A 162 -41.47 14.76 -32.35
CA ILE A 162 -42.81 15.35 -32.32
C ILE A 162 -43.14 15.98 -33.68
N ASP A 163 -42.24 16.81 -34.23
CA ASP A 163 -42.43 17.47 -35.52
C ASP A 163 -42.62 16.45 -36.64
N VAL A 164 -41.74 15.45 -36.73
CA VAL A 164 -41.88 14.32 -37.68
C VAL A 164 -43.20 13.57 -37.45
N GLY A 165 -43.62 13.37 -36.21
CA GLY A 165 -44.92 12.77 -35.89
C GLY A 165 -46.10 13.59 -36.41
N THR A 166 -46.02 14.92 -36.38
CA THR A 166 -47.05 15.78 -36.97
C THR A 166 -47.06 15.73 -38.49
N GLU A 167 -45.89 15.69 -39.11
CA GLU A 167 -45.74 15.59 -40.56
C GLU A 167 -46.23 14.24 -41.08
N ILE A 168 -45.90 13.14 -40.39
CA ILE A 168 -46.41 11.80 -40.68
C ILE A 168 -47.93 11.77 -40.57
N LYS A 169 -48.55 12.39 -39.56
CA LYS A 169 -50.01 12.49 -39.45
C LYS A 169 -50.63 13.29 -40.60
N ALA A 170 -49.98 14.37 -41.03
CA ALA A 170 -50.43 15.12 -42.19
C ALA A 170 -50.37 14.27 -43.46
N MET A 171 -49.28 13.52 -43.63
CA MET A 171 -49.08 12.60 -44.74
C MET A 171 -50.10 11.45 -44.72
N GLU A 172 -50.40 10.89 -43.54
CA GLU A 172 -51.47 9.89 -43.33
C GLU A 172 -52.83 10.42 -43.79
N LYS A 173 -53.13 11.69 -43.46
CA LYS A 173 -54.37 12.35 -43.88
C LYS A 173 -54.42 12.58 -45.39
N VAL A 174 -53.29 12.93 -46.01
CA VAL A 174 -53.18 13.04 -47.47
C VAL A 174 -53.39 11.67 -48.12
N PHE A 175 -52.72 10.62 -47.63
CA PHE A 175 -52.91 9.26 -48.11
C PHE A 175 -54.36 8.79 -48.00
N SER A 176 -55.02 9.07 -46.87
CA SER A 176 -56.42 8.73 -46.64
C SER A 176 -57.39 9.42 -47.62
N LYS A 177 -57.03 10.61 -48.14
CA LYS A 177 -57.79 11.29 -49.20
C LYS A 177 -57.46 10.77 -50.60
N VAL A 178 -56.19 10.47 -50.86
CA VAL A 178 -55.72 10.06 -52.19
C VAL A 178 -56.06 8.59 -52.50
N LEU A 179 -56.08 7.69 -51.51
CA LEU A 179 -56.42 6.27 -51.71
C LEU A 179 -57.81 6.06 -52.34
N PRO A 180 -58.88 6.72 -51.88
CA PRO A 180 -60.19 6.70 -52.55
C PRO A 180 -60.14 7.23 -53.99
N ASP A 181 -59.52 8.38 -54.23
CA ASP A 181 -59.45 9.01 -55.55
C ASP A 181 -58.69 8.14 -56.57
N LEU A 182 -57.59 7.51 -56.15
CA LEU A 182 -56.85 6.53 -56.97
C LEU A 182 -57.71 5.30 -57.27
N THR A 183 -58.40 4.77 -56.26
CA THR A 183 -59.28 3.59 -56.42
C THR A 183 -60.43 3.89 -57.38
N GLU A 184 -61.05 5.06 -57.27
CA GLU A 184 -62.12 5.52 -58.15
C GLU A 184 -61.59 5.75 -59.58
N SER A 185 -60.41 6.37 -59.73
CA SER A 185 -59.77 6.63 -61.02
C SER A 185 -59.41 5.34 -61.76
N VAL A 186 -58.81 4.36 -61.06
CA VAL A 186 -58.51 3.04 -61.62
C VAL A 186 -59.80 2.29 -61.99
N SER A 187 -60.84 2.37 -61.15
CA SER A 187 -62.15 1.77 -61.44
C SER A 187 -62.81 2.39 -62.67
N LYS A 188 -62.75 3.73 -62.82
CA LYS A 188 -63.23 4.45 -64.00
C LYS A 188 -62.46 4.04 -65.27
N LEU A 189 -61.14 3.98 -65.21
CA LEU A 189 -60.29 3.51 -66.30
C LEU A 189 -60.66 2.08 -66.71
N SER A 190 -60.78 1.16 -65.75
CA SER A 190 -61.21 -0.23 -66.00
C SER A 190 -62.58 -0.30 -66.69
N ASN A 191 -63.54 0.52 -66.26
CA ASN A 191 -64.87 0.58 -66.85
C ASN A 191 -64.87 1.18 -68.27
N ILE A 192 -64.09 2.23 -68.52
CA ILE A 192 -63.92 2.82 -69.85
C ILE A 192 -63.29 1.79 -70.80
N THR A 193 -62.21 1.12 -70.39
CA THR A 193 -61.57 0.06 -71.17
C THR A 193 -62.53 -1.09 -71.45
N LYS A 194 -63.33 -1.55 -70.46
CA LYS A 194 -64.37 -2.57 -70.67
C LYS A 194 -65.44 -2.14 -71.66
N LYS A 195 -65.87 -0.88 -71.62
CA LYS A 195 -66.90 -0.32 -72.52
C LYS A 195 -66.39 -0.21 -73.95
N GLU A 196 -65.11 0.13 -74.12
CA GLU A 196 -64.41 0.16 -75.42
C GLU A 196 -64.16 -1.25 -75.97
N SER A 197 -63.79 -2.21 -75.10
CA SER A 197 -63.54 -3.60 -75.49
C SER A 197 -64.80 -4.43 -75.71
N SER A 198 -66.00 -3.86 -75.53
CA SER A 198 -67.27 -4.55 -75.75
C SER A 198 -67.61 -4.56 -77.25
N PRO A 199 -67.78 -5.72 -77.90
CA PRO A 199 -68.01 -5.79 -79.33
C PRO A 199 -69.34 -5.12 -79.70
N LYS A 200 -69.30 -4.08 -80.55
CA LYS A 200 -70.49 -3.45 -81.13
C LYS A 200 -71.34 -4.52 -81.82
N LYS A 201 -72.43 -4.95 -81.16
CA LYS A 201 -73.47 -5.78 -81.80
C LYS A 201 -74.03 -4.99 -82.97
N LYS A 202 -73.70 -5.44 -84.19
CA LYS A 202 -74.28 -4.94 -85.44
C LYS A 202 -75.80 -5.08 -85.34
N SER A 203 -76.49 -3.94 -85.34
CA SER A 203 -77.94 -3.86 -85.56
C SER A 203 -78.24 -4.44 -86.94
N LYS A 204 -78.87 -5.62 -86.98
CA LYS A 204 -79.45 -6.20 -88.19
C LYS A 204 -80.67 -5.36 -88.56
N LYS A 205 -80.65 -4.77 -89.75
CA LYS A 205 -81.83 -4.33 -90.49
C LYS A 205 -81.90 -5.16 -91.76
#